data_AF-A0A3B8Z966-F1
#
_entry.id   AF-A0A3B8Z966-F1
#
_cell.length_a   1.000
_cell.length_b   1.000
_cell.length_c   1.000
_cell.angle_alpha   90.00
_cell.angle_beta   90.00
_cell.angle_gamma   90.00
#
_symmetry.space_group_name_H-M   'P 1'
#
loop_
_entity.id
_entity.type
_entity.pdbx_description
1 polymer ?
#
loop_
_entity_poly.entity_id
_entity_poly.type
_entity_poly.pdbx_seq_one_letter_code
_entity_poly.pdbx_strand_id
1 'polypeptide(L)'
;NKEIKHELAIIGIPNVGKSTLLNKLANRKLAKTGNEPALTRTQLRINLDDIWYVIDTPGIMWPKLEDQEGARILAMLGSIRNTAYEVEEIGWFASELLLKCFRNPLAERYKLPEDVVSPNQLLLYIAQTRSGLDKGGKPDFHKASEVLLNDIRSGKLGPLSLEHAPD
;
A
#
# COMPACT_ATOMS: atom_id res chain seq x y z
N ASN A 1 34.72 -19.81 26.49
CA ASN A 1 34.34 -18.78 25.50
C ASN A 1 32.95 -19.07 24.97
N LYS A 2 31.93 -18.33 25.42
CA LYS A 2 30.63 -18.33 24.73
C LYS A 2 30.82 -17.44 23.50
N GLU A 3 30.68 -18.00 22.30
CA GLU A 3 30.55 -17.19 21.09
C GLU A 3 29.42 -16.17 21.28
N ILE A 4 29.73 -14.91 21.01
CA ILE A 4 28.74 -13.83 21.08
C ILE A 4 27.83 -14.02 19.87
N LYS A 5 26.53 -14.18 20.13
CA LYS A 5 25.49 -14.22 19.09
C LYS A 5 24.75 -12.88 19.13
N HIS A 6 24.71 -12.21 17.99
CA HIS A 6 24.00 -10.96 17.75
C HIS A 6 22.59 -11.23 17.22
N GLU A 7 21.67 -10.35 17.57
CA GLU A 7 20.28 -10.41 17.11
C GLU A 7 19.86 -9.07 16.52
N LEU A 8 19.21 -9.13 15.36
CA LEU A 8 18.63 -7.99 14.66
C LEU A 8 17.13 -8.21 14.53
N ALA A 9 16.32 -7.22 14.91
CA ALA A 9 14.87 -7.26 14.70
C ALA A 9 14.46 -6.30 13.58
N ILE A 10 13.59 -6.75 12.68
CA ILE A 10 12.96 -5.91 11.66
C ILE A 10 11.55 -5.57 12.13
N ILE A 11 11.29 -4.27 12.34
CA ILE A 11 10.03 -3.73 12.85
C ILE A 11 9.43 -2.70 11.89
N GLY A 12 8.10 -2.58 11.91
CA GLY A 12 7.37 -1.63 11.09
C GLY A 12 5.93 -2.07 10.82
N ILE A 13 5.14 -1.17 10.24
CA ILE A 13 3.73 -1.40 9.91
C ILE A 13 3.56 -2.52 8.86
N PRO A 14 2.34 -3.06 8.63
CA PRO A 14 2.10 -4.04 7.57
C PRO A 14 2.55 -3.54 6.19
N ASN A 15 2.88 -4.48 5.29
CA ASN A 15 3.17 -4.23 3.87
C ASN A 15 4.36 -3.31 3.50
N VAL A 16 5.19 -2.87 4.46
CA VAL A 16 6.44 -2.13 4.19
C VAL A 16 7.60 -2.98 3.68
N GLY A 17 7.39 -4.28 3.43
CA GLY A 17 8.42 -5.16 2.88
C GLY A 17 9.35 -5.84 3.90
N LYS A 18 8.99 -5.89 5.19
CA LYS A 18 9.78 -6.57 6.26
C LYS A 18 10.20 -7.99 5.88
N SER A 19 9.24 -8.83 5.51
CA SER A 19 9.50 -10.22 5.12
C SER A 19 10.24 -10.36 3.79
N THR A 20 10.12 -9.37 2.89
CA THR A 20 10.92 -9.30 1.67
C THR A 20 12.39 -9.02 1.99
N LEU A 21 12.65 -8.07 2.90
CA LEU A 21 14.00 -7.77 3.39
C LEU A 21 14.61 -9.00 4.08
N LEU A 22 13.85 -9.67 4.95
CA LEU A 22 14.27 -10.91 5.58
C LEU A 22 14.70 -11.99 4.57
N ASN A 23 13.86 -12.26 3.57
CA ASN A 23 14.16 -13.27 2.55
C ASN A 23 15.43 -12.91 1.75
N LYS A 24 15.66 -11.62 1.50
CA LYS A 24 16.89 -11.13 0.87
C LYS A 24 18.12 -11.34 1.76
N LEU A 25 18.03 -10.98 3.05
CA LEU A 25 19.11 -11.17 4.02
C LEU A 25 19.46 -12.66 4.20
N ALA A 26 18.45 -13.53 4.21
CA ALA A 26 18.64 -14.98 4.36
C ALA A 26 19.01 -15.71 3.05
N ASN A 27 19.05 -15.00 1.91
CA ASN A 27 19.26 -15.54 0.57
C ASN A 27 18.39 -16.76 0.20
N ARG A 28 17.18 -16.85 0.78
CA ARG A 28 16.21 -17.93 0.53
C ARG A 28 14.81 -17.50 0.98
N LYS A 29 13.78 -18.14 0.42
CA LYS A 29 12.38 -17.82 0.70
C LYS A 29 11.92 -18.49 2.00
N LEU A 30 11.96 -17.75 3.12
CA LEU A 30 11.59 -18.23 4.46
C LEU A 30 10.22 -17.71 4.90
N ALA A 31 9.99 -16.40 4.72
CA ALA A 31 8.73 -15.77 5.08
C ALA A 31 7.80 -15.65 3.85
N LYS A 32 6.49 -15.81 4.08
CA LYS A 32 5.47 -15.56 3.06
C LYS A 32 5.45 -14.07 2.75
N THR A 33 5.45 -13.72 1.47
CA THR A 33 5.38 -12.35 0.97
C THR A 33 4.09 -12.17 0.16
N GLY A 34 3.42 -11.04 0.34
CA GLY A 34 2.21 -10.67 -0.37
C GLY A 34 1.70 -9.31 0.11
N ASN A 35 0.73 -8.75 -0.61
CA ASN A 35 0.18 -7.42 -0.32
C ASN A 35 -1.02 -7.46 0.65
N GLU A 36 -1.32 -8.62 1.24
CA GLU A 36 -2.34 -8.72 2.27
C GLU A 36 -1.74 -8.30 3.63
N PRO A 37 -2.30 -7.29 4.31
CA PRO A 37 -1.82 -6.88 5.63
C PRO A 37 -1.86 -8.03 6.64
N ALA A 38 -0.94 -8.01 7.60
CA ALA A 38 -0.83 -9.03 8.66
C ALA A 38 -0.68 -10.48 8.16
N LEU A 39 0.03 -10.66 7.03
CA LEU A 39 0.42 -11.98 6.50
C LEU A 39 1.38 -12.72 7.44
N THR A 40 2.31 -12.00 8.08
CA THR A 40 3.18 -12.52 9.14
C THR A 40 2.40 -12.60 10.44
N ARG A 41 2.11 -13.81 10.91
CA ARG A 41 1.29 -14.06 12.11
C ARG A 41 2.09 -14.43 13.35
N THR A 42 3.31 -14.94 13.15
CA THR A 42 4.21 -15.39 14.21
C THR A 42 5.58 -14.77 13.99
N GLN A 43 6.24 -14.45 15.10
CA GLN A 43 7.63 -14.00 15.06
C GLN A 43 8.51 -15.18 14.62
N LEU A 44 9.42 -14.92 13.69
CA LEU A 44 10.37 -15.91 13.18
C LEU A 44 11.79 -15.47 13.52
N ARG A 45 12.53 -16.34 14.23
CA ARG A 45 13.97 -16.17 14.49
C ARG A 45 14.76 -17.03 13.52
N ILE A 46 15.50 -16.39 12.62
CA ILE A 46 16.22 -17.03 11.52
C ILE A 46 17.71 -16.82 11.74
N ASN A 47 18.48 -17.92 11.68
CA ASN A 47 19.93 -17.85 11.62
C ASN A 47 20.35 -17.35 10.22
N LEU A 48 21.13 -16.26 10.18
CA LEU A 48 21.77 -15.76 8.96
C LEU A 48 23.17 -16.36 8.76
N ASP A 49 23.97 -16.36 9.83
CA ASP A 49 25.32 -16.92 9.88
C ASP A 49 25.69 -17.37 11.32
N ASP A 50 26.97 -17.70 11.52
CA ASP A 50 27.47 -18.23 12.80
C ASP A 50 27.21 -17.30 14.00
N ILE A 51 27.18 -15.98 13.76
CA ILE A 51 27.05 -14.96 14.81
C ILE A 51 25.76 -14.14 14.72
N TRP A 52 24.98 -14.20 13.64
CA TRP A 52 23.78 -13.38 13.45
C TRP A 52 22.47 -14.16 13.38
N TYR A 53 21.47 -13.63 14.09
CA TYR A 53 20.06 -13.99 13.92
C TYR A 53 19.24 -12.77 13.51
N VAL A 54 18.29 -12.97 12.60
CA VAL A 54 17.26 -11.98 12.29
C VAL A 54 15.91 -12.44 12.80
N ILE A 55 15.19 -11.49 13.38
CA ILE A 55 13.85 -11.64 13.91
C ILE A 55 12.88 -10.90 12.98
N ASP A 56 12.01 -11.64 12.29
CA ASP A 56 10.86 -11.08 11.56
C ASP A 56 9.68 -10.93 12.53
N THR A 57 9.06 -9.75 12.51
CA THR A 57 7.93 -9.42 13.38
C THR A 57 6.67 -9.21 12.54
N PRO A 58 5.48 -9.59 13.06
CA PRO A 58 4.21 -9.15 12.48
C PRO A 58 4.20 -7.63 12.28
N GLY A 59 3.53 -7.16 11.22
CA GLY A 59 3.32 -5.72 11.06
C GLY A 59 2.53 -5.16 12.22
N ILE A 60 3.08 -4.19 12.93
CA ILE A 60 2.43 -3.56 14.09
C ILE A 60 1.63 -2.37 13.60
N MET A 61 0.36 -2.29 14.00
CA MET A 61 -0.50 -1.16 13.71
C MET A 61 -1.25 -0.76 14.98
N TRP A 62 -1.41 0.54 15.21
CA TRP A 62 -2.15 1.05 16.34
C TRP A 62 -3.63 0.64 16.24
N PRO A 63 -4.26 0.16 17.33
CA PRO A 63 -5.68 -0.23 17.32
C PRO A 63 -6.62 0.93 16.95
N LYS A 64 -6.23 2.16 17.31
CA LYS A 64 -6.94 3.39 16.98
C LYS A 64 -5.92 4.39 16.44
N LEU A 65 -6.12 4.83 15.21
CA LEU A 65 -5.40 5.95 14.62
C LEU A 65 -6.23 7.20 14.90
N GLU A 66 -5.68 8.14 15.68
CA GLU A 66 -6.37 9.40 15.97
C GLU A 66 -6.36 10.32 14.74
N ASP A 67 -5.24 10.33 14.02
CA ASP A 67 -5.11 11.02 12.74
C ASP A 67 -5.83 10.23 11.63
N GLN A 68 -6.99 10.75 11.23
CA GLN A 68 -7.80 10.17 10.16
C GLN A 68 -7.18 10.38 8.77
N GLU A 69 -6.37 11.42 8.57
CA GLU A 69 -5.72 11.65 7.28
C GLU A 69 -4.58 10.65 7.08
N GLY A 70 -3.72 10.48 8.08
CA GLY A 70 -2.73 9.41 8.10
C GLY A 70 -3.35 8.03 7.95
N ALA A 71 -4.49 7.75 8.59
CA ALA A 71 -5.22 6.50 8.41
C ALA A 71 -5.67 6.28 6.94
N ARG A 72 -6.21 7.32 6.28
CA ARG A 72 -6.61 7.24 4.86
C ARG A 72 -5.42 7.02 3.93
N ILE A 73 -4.27 7.65 4.21
CA ILE A 73 -3.02 7.39 3.48
C ILE A 73 -2.58 5.93 3.66
N LEU A 74 -2.58 5.42 4.89
CA LEU A 74 -2.22 4.03 5.18
C LEU A 74 -3.19 3.03 4.53
N ALA A 75 -4.48 3.34 4.47
CA ALA A 75 -5.47 2.56 3.72
C ALA A 75 -5.20 2.61 2.21
N MET A 76 -4.93 3.80 1.66
CA MET A 76 -4.59 3.99 0.24
C MET A 76 -3.37 3.13 -0.15
N LEU A 77 -2.29 3.19 0.64
CA LEU A 77 -1.05 2.43 0.43
C LEU A 77 -1.19 0.93 0.72
N GLY A 78 -2.31 0.51 1.32
CA GLY A 78 -2.62 -0.89 1.59
C GLY A 78 -1.99 -1.43 2.87
N SER A 79 -1.57 -0.58 3.81
CA SER A 79 -1.08 -1.01 5.14
C SER A 79 -2.23 -1.41 6.07
N ILE A 80 -3.45 -0.94 5.78
CA ILE A 80 -4.71 -1.29 6.49
C ILE A 80 -5.48 -2.33 5.66
N ARG A 81 -6.12 -3.32 6.31
CA ARG A 81 -6.97 -4.30 5.65
C ARG A 81 -8.18 -3.61 5.01
N ASN A 82 -8.55 -4.02 3.79
CA ASN A 82 -9.71 -3.47 3.07
C ASN A 82 -11.05 -3.67 3.80
N THR A 83 -11.15 -4.64 4.71
CA THR A 83 -12.33 -4.84 5.57
C THR A 83 -12.50 -3.77 6.65
N ALA A 84 -11.53 -2.86 6.81
CA ALA A 84 -11.54 -1.84 7.86
C ALA A 84 -11.87 -0.42 7.34
N TYR A 85 -12.21 -0.28 6.05
CA TYR A 85 -12.56 1.01 5.44
C TYR A 85 -13.50 0.82 4.24
N GLU A 86 -14.22 1.87 3.87
CA GLU A 86 -15.03 1.89 2.64
C GLU A 86 -14.15 2.18 1.42
N VAL A 87 -14.12 1.25 0.47
CA VAL A 87 -13.20 1.31 -0.70
C VAL A 87 -13.45 2.56 -1.54
N GLU A 88 -14.72 2.95 -1.72
CA GLU A 88 -15.08 4.15 -2.47
C GLU A 88 -14.60 5.43 -1.78
N GLU A 89 -14.66 5.50 -0.45
CA GLU A 89 -14.18 6.64 0.31
C GLU A 89 -12.66 6.82 0.14
N ILE A 90 -11.90 5.72 0.27
CA ILE A 90 -10.45 5.74 0.07
C ILE A 90 -10.10 6.00 -1.40
N GLY A 91 -10.88 5.51 -2.35
CA GLY A 91 -10.73 5.81 -3.78
C GLY A 91 -10.97 7.29 -4.10
N TRP A 92 -11.97 7.90 -3.47
CA TRP A 92 -12.26 9.33 -3.59
C TRP A 92 -11.12 10.17 -2.99
N PHE A 93 -10.67 9.82 -1.78
CA PHE A 93 -9.52 10.48 -1.13
C PHE A 93 -8.25 10.39 -1.98
N ALA A 94 -7.95 9.19 -2.49
CA ALA A 94 -6.81 9.00 -3.39
C ALA A 94 -6.94 9.84 -4.66
N SER A 95 -8.15 9.96 -5.21
CA SER A 95 -8.42 10.80 -6.38
C SER A 95 -8.15 12.28 -6.11
N GLU A 96 -8.63 12.80 -4.98
CA GLU A 96 -8.38 14.18 -4.55
C GLU A 96 -6.88 14.46 -4.41
N LEU A 97 -6.18 13.60 -3.68
CA LEU A 97 -4.74 13.74 -3.43
C LEU A 97 -3.93 13.67 -4.74
N LEU A 98 -4.23 12.70 -5.62
CA LEU A 98 -3.49 12.51 -6.87
C LEU A 98 -3.78 13.63 -7.88
N LEU A 99 -5.00 14.14 -7.97
CA LEU A 99 -5.31 15.28 -8.85
C LEU A 99 -4.56 16.54 -8.40
N LYS A 100 -4.43 16.74 -7.09
CA LYS A 100 -3.74 17.89 -6.50
C LYS A 100 -2.23 17.81 -6.63
N CYS A 101 -1.63 16.65 -6.33
CA CYS A 101 -0.18 16.53 -6.17
C CYS A 101 0.50 15.73 -7.29
N PHE A 102 -0.23 14.88 -8.02
CA PHE A 102 0.34 13.87 -8.92
C PHE A 102 -0.46 13.74 -10.24
N ARG A 103 -0.93 14.87 -10.79
CA ARG A 103 -1.73 14.88 -12.03
C ARG A 103 -0.99 14.29 -13.22
N ASN A 104 0.31 14.57 -13.36
CA ASN A 104 1.10 14.09 -14.50
C ASN A 104 1.15 12.55 -14.55
N PRO A 105 1.49 11.83 -13.46
CA PRO A 105 1.33 10.39 -13.36
C PRO A 105 -0.06 9.85 -13.76
N LEU A 106 -1.13 10.50 -13.29
CA LEU A 106 -2.49 10.12 -13.65
C LEU A 106 -2.73 10.28 -15.17
N ALA A 107 -2.32 11.41 -15.74
CA ALA A 107 -2.45 11.70 -17.15
C ALA A 107 -1.69 10.70 -18.01
N GLU A 108 -0.48 10.32 -17.63
CA GLU A 108 0.31 9.33 -18.34
C GLU A 108 -0.35 7.94 -18.31
N ARG A 109 -0.79 7.51 -17.11
CA ARG A 109 -1.36 6.17 -16.86
C ARG A 109 -2.73 5.96 -17.51
N TYR A 110 -3.60 6.96 -17.40
CA TYR A 110 -5.00 6.86 -17.82
C TYR A 110 -5.30 7.60 -19.13
N LYS A 111 -4.33 8.32 -19.70
CA LYS A 111 -4.57 9.28 -20.80
C LYS A 111 -5.63 10.29 -20.37
N LEU A 112 -5.46 10.84 -19.16
CA LEU A 112 -6.46 11.66 -18.48
C LEU A 112 -6.68 12.98 -19.23
N PRO A 113 -7.92 13.30 -19.63
CA PRO A 113 -8.25 14.59 -20.22
C PRO A 113 -8.01 15.76 -19.26
N GLU A 114 -7.70 16.94 -19.81
CA GLU A 114 -7.40 18.13 -19.01
C GLU A 114 -8.60 18.66 -18.22
N ASP A 115 -9.83 18.43 -18.69
CA ASP A 115 -11.08 18.84 -18.06
C ASP A 115 -11.53 17.92 -16.90
N VAL A 116 -10.86 16.78 -16.71
CA VAL A 116 -11.04 15.94 -15.52
C VAL A 116 -10.25 16.54 -14.36
N VAL A 117 -10.94 17.30 -13.50
CA VAL A 117 -10.33 18.11 -12.43
C VAL A 117 -10.87 17.79 -11.04
N SER A 118 -11.91 16.97 -10.93
CA SER A 118 -12.50 16.57 -9.65
C SER A 118 -12.42 15.05 -9.41
N PRO A 119 -12.45 14.60 -8.15
CA PRO A 119 -12.45 13.17 -7.80
C PRO A 119 -13.58 12.39 -8.51
N ASN A 120 -14.79 12.94 -8.54
CA ASN A 120 -15.94 12.30 -9.18
C ASN A 120 -15.71 12.11 -10.69
N GLN A 121 -15.16 13.12 -11.38
CA GLN A 121 -14.83 13.01 -12.80
C GLN A 121 -13.72 11.97 -13.03
N LEU A 122 -12.71 11.90 -12.17
CA LEU A 122 -11.64 10.90 -12.30
C LEU A 122 -12.18 9.48 -12.14
N LEU A 123 -12.93 9.21 -11.07
CA LEU A 123 -13.50 7.88 -10.84
C LEU A 123 -14.52 7.51 -11.92
N LEU A 124 -15.32 8.46 -12.40
CA LEU A 124 -16.22 8.23 -13.53
C LEU A 124 -15.45 7.88 -14.81
N TYR A 125 -14.37 8.61 -15.10
CA TYR A 125 -13.51 8.35 -16.26
C TYR A 125 -12.85 6.97 -16.17
N ILE A 126 -12.32 6.59 -14.99
CA ILE A 126 -11.77 5.25 -14.76
C ILE A 126 -12.87 4.18 -14.90
N ALA A 127 -14.07 4.43 -14.36
CA ALA A 127 -15.18 3.51 -14.47
C ALA A 127 -15.51 3.21 -15.93
N GLN A 128 -15.64 4.26 -16.76
CA GLN A 128 -15.96 4.14 -18.18
C GLN A 128 -14.86 3.48 -19.01
N THR A 129 -13.58 3.71 -18.67
CA THR A 129 -12.44 3.27 -19.49
C THR A 129 -11.81 1.96 -19.03
N ARG A 130 -12.00 1.55 -17.77
CA ARG A 130 -11.27 0.41 -17.17
C ARG A 130 -12.15 -0.56 -16.38
N SER A 131 -13.22 -0.09 -15.74
CA SER A 131 -13.98 -0.92 -14.78
C SER A 131 -15.30 -1.45 -15.34
N GLY A 132 -15.94 -0.71 -16.24
CA GLY A 132 -17.24 -1.04 -16.82
C GLY A 132 -18.42 -0.50 -16.01
N LEU A 133 -19.59 -1.08 -16.26
CA LEU A 133 -20.85 -0.73 -15.61
C LEU A 133 -21.18 -1.71 -14.48
N ASP A 134 -21.93 -1.23 -13.50
CA ASP A 134 -22.55 -2.03 -12.44
C ASP A 134 -23.71 -2.88 -12.99
N LYS A 135 -24.36 -3.65 -12.10
CA LYS A 135 -25.51 -4.50 -12.45
C LYS A 135 -26.73 -3.72 -12.96
N GLY A 136 -26.79 -2.41 -12.73
CA GLY A 136 -27.85 -1.50 -13.17
C GLY A 136 -27.50 -0.71 -14.43
N GLY A 137 -26.35 -0.97 -15.07
CA GLY A 137 -25.90 -0.25 -16.25
C GLY A 137 -25.34 1.15 -15.96
N LYS A 138 -25.02 1.46 -14.70
CA LYS A 138 -24.40 2.73 -14.29
C LYS A 138 -22.88 2.54 -14.11
N PRO A 139 -22.08 3.60 -14.20
CA PRO A 139 -20.64 3.52 -13.91
C PRO A 139 -20.36 2.92 -12.52
N ASP A 140 -19.49 1.92 -12.45
CA ASP A 140 -19.14 1.21 -11.20
C ASP A 140 -18.01 1.94 -10.46
N PHE A 141 -18.37 2.79 -9.48
CA PHE A 141 -17.44 3.57 -8.67
C PHE A 141 -16.62 2.73 -7.69
N HIS A 142 -17.20 1.65 -7.16
CA HIS A 142 -16.49 0.71 -6.30
C HIS A 142 -15.30 0.11 -7.05
N LYS A 143 -15.57 -0.45 -8.23
CA LYS A 143 -14.54 -1.09 -9.05
C LYS A 143 -13.54 -0.08 -9.61
N ALA A 144 -13.98 1.14 -9.95
CA ALA A 144 -13.05 2.23 -10.30
C ALA A 144 -12.10 2.58 -9.16
N SER A 145 -12.61 2.64 -7.92
CA SER A 145 -11.79 2.86 -6.72
C SER A 145 -10.80 1.71 -6.52
N GLU A 146 -11.22 0.45 -6.66
CA GLU A 146 -10.31 -0.69 -6.60
C GLU A 146 -9.21 -0.62 -7.67
N VAL A 147 -9.57 -0.28 -8.91
CA VAL A 147 -8.60 -0.12 -10.01
C VAL A 147 -7.57 0.95 -9.66
N LEU A 148 -8.01 2.11 -9.19
CA LEU A 148 -7.12 3.21 -8.81
C LEU A 148 -6.17 2.79 -7.68
N LEU A 149 -6.71 2.22 -6.60
CA LEU A 149 -5.91 1.79 -5.44
C LEU A 149 -4.92 0.67 -5.80
N ASN A 150 -5.33 -0.27 -6.66
CA ASN A 150 -4.43 -1.32 -7.15
C ASN A 150 -3.31 -0.76 -8.02
N ASP A 151 -3.60 0.24 -8.85
CA ASP A 151 -2.59 0.89 -9.70
C ASP A 151 -1.59 1.73 -8.88
N ILE A 152 -2.04 2.37 -7.78
CA ILE A 152 -1.16 3.00 -6.79
C ILE A 152 -0.23 1.95 -6.16
N ARG A 153 -0.81 0.89 -5.58
CA ARG A 153 -0.07 -0.13 -4.80
C ARG A 153 0.86 -0.99 -5.64
N SER A 154 0.58 -1.15 -6.92
CA SER A 154 1.43 -1.87 -7.88
C SER A 154 2.49 -0.98 -8.53
N GLY A 155 2.53 0.31 -8.20
CA GLY A 155 3.51 1.25 -8.75
C GLY A 155 3.29 1.62 -10.22
N LYS A 156 2.10 1.37 -10.77
CA LYS A 156 1.80 1.68 -12.19
C LYS A 156 1.67 3.18 -12.46
N LEU A 157 1.51 3.99 -11.42
CA LEU A 157 1.62 5.45 -11.50
C LEU A 157 3.08 5.94 -11.42
N GLY A 158 4.06 5.03 -11.37
CA GLY A 158 5.46 5.39 -11.15
C GLY A 158 5.78 5.67 -9.68
N PRO A 159 6.98 6.19 -9.39
CA PRO A 159 7.40 6.51 -8.03
C PRO A 159 6.69 7.77 -7.52
N LEU A 160 5.98 7.65 -6.41
CA LEU A 160 5.27 8.75 -5.74
C LEU A 160 5.77 8.87 -4.30
N SER A 161 6.06 10.10 -3.84
CA SER A 161 6.39 10.39 -2.43
C SER A 161 5.39 11.39 -1.88
N LEU A 162 4.65 11.01 -0.84
CA LEU A 162 3.67 11.88 -0.17
C LEU A 162 4.30 12.77 0.90
N GLU A 163 5.46 12.35 1.40
CA GLU A 163 6.21 13.06 2.42
C GLU A 163 7.48 13.65 1.80
N HIS A 164 7.89 14.80 2.34
CA HIS A 164 9.16 15.44 2.05
C HIS A 164 10.02 15.43 3.32
N ALA A 165 11.34 15.44 3.15
CA ALA A 165 12.23 15.61 4.28
C ALA A 165 11.88 16.93 5.01
N PRO A 166 11.96 16.97 6.35
CA PRO A 166 11.88 18.23 7.08
C PRO A 166 12.92 19.21 6.52
N ASP A 167 12.56 20.49 6.46
CA ASP A 167 13.49 21.58 6.12
C ASP A 167 14.70 21.62 7.08
#